data_AF-A0A509LB72-F1
#
_entry.id   AF-A0A509LB72-F1
#
_cell.length_a   1.000
_cell.length_b   1.000
_cell.length_c   1.000
_cell.angle_alpha   90.00
_cell.angle_beta   90.00
_cell.angle_gamma   90.00
#
_symmetry.space_group_name_H-M   'P 1'
#
loop_
_entity.id
_entity.type
_entity.pdbx_description
1 polymer ?
#
loop_
_entity_poly.entity_id
_entity_poly.type
_entity_poly.pdbx_seq_one_letter_code
_entity_poly.pdbx_strand_id
1 'polypeptide(L)'
;MKKRIGILAVSLLVVCIVGICPALVKTIHEEVTVKPVKTISPAEESVISSAAAKVLRHIAKARGAIHDNDLDQSGKDLKQSHKLIDIIKTSLPTTKVKDHIWVAKKHLDYESTEEVKSDLVPIYAALDEIEDIVPVKQAKKHLDKAKDNLDKGNKNAAKESLKAVDEALIYTEVDLPLASTERHIIAAQGMLAQNKPDDADKELKAAEDGVRFITVAAEAPITLAQKSLWQATKDYAAGKYAAAGEELEKAGAYLKKEARSADEKTRKEAEKLGKDIDALKVKVKKGGKATGAAITNLWERSKALSEREAEHISTGWQKLRSESKVKTDLIEAKLHIAYAGTYQFITGNADKAGAEIDKAKDYLNSAAKNADSKAKTKINDMGKKMDEIKKDLHSKKEAAKMRYEIIKGNLGQLIKDL
;
A
#
# COMPACT_ATOMS: atom_id res chain seq x y z
N MET A 1 -19.34 -72.40 -60.24
CA MET A 1 -18.44 -73.47 -60.72
C MET A 1 -17.11 -72.86 -61.16
N LYS A 2 -16.00 -73.51 -60.80
CA LYS A 2 -14.60 -73.31 -61.27
C LYS A 2 -13.89 -72.05 -60.75
N LYS A 3 -12.98 -72.20 -59.78
CA LYS A 3 -11.55 -72.66 -59.84
C LYS A 3 -10.64 -71.42 -59.99
N ARG A 4 -9.85 -71.04 -58.98
CA ARG A 4 -8.60 -71.64 -58.44
C ARG A 4 -7.35 -71.27 -59.25
N ILE A 5 -6.33 -70.81 -58.49
CA ILE A 5 -4.86 -70.94 -58.74
C ILE A 5 -4.32 -69.96 -59.79
N GLY A 6 -3.15 -69.32 -59.67
CA GLY A 6 -2.03 -69.40 -58.72
C GLY A 6 -0.93 -68.43 -59.18
N ILE A 7 -0.23 -67.75 -58.25
CA ILE A 7 1.15 -67.99 -57.77
C ILE A 7 2.28 -67.43 -58.68
N LEU A 8 3.21 -66.74 -57.98
CA LEU A 8 4.64 -66.41 -58.23
C LEU A 8 4.91 -64.95 -58.69
N ALA A 9 5.39 -64.06 -57.80
CA ALA A 9 6.75 -63.95 -57.17
C ALA A 9 7.76 -63.34 -58.16
N VAL A 10 8.57 -62.33 -57.86
CA VAL A 10 9.57 -62.15 -56.77
C VAL A 10 9.86 -60.63 -56.67
N SER A 11 9.58 -59.97 -55.55
CA SER A 11 10.53 -59.57 -54.48
C SER A 11 11.69 -58.64 -54.91
N LEU A 12 11.58 -57.35 -54.56
CA LEU A 12 12.74 -56.60 -54.08
C LEU A 12 12.32 -55.81 -52.83
N LEU A 13 13.05 -56.07 -51.75
CA LEU A 13 12.74 -55.72 -50.38
C LEU A 13 13.67 -54.56 -50.00
N VAL A 14 13.11 -53.38 -49.72
CA VAL A 14 13.77 -52.35 -48.91
C VAL A 14 12.76 -51.92 -47.85
N VAL A 15 13.14 -52.20 -46.61
CA VAL A 15 12.35 -52.04 -45.38
C VAL A 15 12.65 -50.69 -44.75
N CYS A 16 11.60 -50.02 -44.28
CA CYS A 16 11.45 -49.28 -43.01
C CYS A 16 10.36 -48.22 -43.20
N ILE A 17 9.08 -48.60 -43.11
CA ILE A 17 8.24 -48.71 -41.90
C ILE A 17 7.44 -47.42 -41.66
N VAL A 18 6.16 -47.52 -42.05
CA VAL A 18 4.91 -47.13 -41.33
C VAL A 18 4.82 -45.67 -40.80
N GLY A 19 3.80 -44.88 -41.10
CA GLY A 19 2.49 -45.18 -41.66
C GLY A 19 1.70 -43.91 -41.93
N ILE A 20 0.73 -44.07 -42.83
CA ILE A 20 -0.25 -43.10 -43.30
C ILE A 20 -1.02 -42.54 -42.10
N CYS A 21 -1.03 -41.21 -41.96
CA CYS A 21 -1.92 -40.47 -41.05
C CYS A 21 -3.39 -40.73 -41.38
N PRO A 22 -4.19 -41.31 -40.47
CA PRO A 22 -5.57 -40.88 -40.30
C PRO A 22 -5.54 -39.67 -39.36
N ALA A 23 -6.05 -38.54 -39.83
CA ALA A 23 -6.31 -37.37 -39.01
C ALA A 23 -7.18 -37.80 -37.80
N LEU A 24 -6.52 -37.97 -36.67
CA LEU A 24 -7.15 -38.17 -35.38
C LEU A 24 -7.79 -36.83 -35.01
N VAL A 25 -9.11 -36.79 -35.04
CA VAL A 25 -9.92 -35.84 -34.28
C VAL A 25 -9.53 -36.01 -32.82
N LYS A 26 -8.50 -35.27 -32.41
CA LYS A 26 -8.25 -34.95 -31.01
C LYS A 26 -9.15 -33.77 -30.70
N THR A 27 -10.19 -34.05 -29.93
CA THR A 27 -10.86 -33.07 -29.09
C THR A 27 -9.77 -32.37 -28.27
N ILE A 28 -9.35 -31.18 -28.73
CA ILE A 28 -8.50 -30.30 -27.93
C ILE A 28 -9.45 -29.69 -26.90
N HIS A 29 -9.54 -30.33 -25.73
CA HIS A 29 -9.78 -29.57 -24.52
C HIS A 29 -8.58 -28.64 -24.39
N GLU A 30 -8.78 -27.38 -24.76
CA GLU A 30 -7.87 -26.32 -24.39
C GLU A 30 -7.96 -26.23 -22.86
N GLU A 31 -6.96 -26.83 -22.20
CA GLU A 31 -6.64 -26.50 -20.82
C GLU A 31 -6.53 -24.98 -20.76
N VAL A 32 -7.56 -24.34 -20.18
CA VAL A 32 -7.54 -22.92 -19.91
C VAL A 32 -6.37 -22.69 -18.96
N THR A 33 -5.28 -22.27 -19.55
CA THR A 33 -4.06 -21.89 -18.86
C THR A 33 -4.43 -20.72 -17.97
N VAL A 34 -4.48 -20.95 -16.66
CA VAL A 34 -4.69 -19.91 -15.65
C VAL A 34 -3.60 -18.87 -15.87
N LYS A 35 -3.96 -17.73 -16.47
CA LYS A 35 -3.02 -16.62 -16.62
C LYS A 35 -2.57 -16.21 -15.22
N PRO A 36 -1.25 -16.19 -14.94
CA PRO A 36 -0.75 -15.72 -13.66
C PRO A 36 -1.24 -14.29 -13.40
N VAL A 37 -1.81 -14.13 -12.21
CA VAL A 37 -2.22 -12.86 -11.60
C VAL A 37 -1.11 -11.83 -11.79
N LYS A 38 -1.43 -10.68 -12.41
CA LYS A 38 -0.52 -9.53 -12.49
C LYS A 38 -0.33 -8.98 -11.07
N THR A 39 0.69 -9.45 -10.37
CA THR A 39 1.36 -8.68 -9.31
C THR A 39 2.30 -7.67 -9.99
N ILE A 40 2.71 -6.61 -9.29
CA ILE A 40 3.95 -5.89 -9.66
C ILE A 40 5.03 -6.96 -9.75
N SER A 41 5.55 -7.18 -10.95
CA SER A 41 6.61 -8.13 -11.19
C SER A 41 7.85 -7.70 -10.43
N PRO A 42 8.73 -8.63 -10.02
CA PRO A 42 10.04 -8.28 -9.48
C PRO A 42 10.84 -7.33 -10.38
N ALA A 43 10.57 -7.35 -11.69
CA ALA A 43 11.15 -6.42 -12.66
C ALA A 43 10.59 -4.99 -12.50
N GLU A 44 9.27 -4.82 -12.35
CA GLU A 44 8.64 -3.52 -12.08
C GLU A 44 9.07 -2.95 -10.72
N GLU A 45 9.20 -3.80 -9.69
CA GLU A 45 9.74 -3.40 -8.39
C GLU A 45 11.22 -2.99 -8.46
N SER A 46 12.03 -3.71 -9.24
CA SER A 46 13.42 -3.34 -9.53
C SER A 46 13.53 -2.02 -10.29
N VAL A 47 12.61 -1.75 -11.22
CA VAL A 47 12.52 -0.48 -11.96
C VAL A 47 12.15 0.66 -11.02
N ILE A 48 11.16 0.48 -10.13
CA ILE A 48 10.76 1.47 -9.11
C ILE A 48 11.93 1.78 -8.17
N SER A 49 12.58 0.76 -7.61
CA SER A 49 13.73 0.93 -6.69
C SER A 49 14.94 1.56 -7.38
N SER A 50 15.24 1.16 -8.63
CA SER A 50 16.31 1.76 -9.44
C SER A 50 16.01 3.23 -9.78
N ALA A 51 14.75 3.55 -10.11
CA ALA A 51 14.32 4.91 -10.38
C ALA A 51 14.41 5.76 -9.11
N ALA A 52 13.98 5.27 -7.95
CA ALA A 52 14.08 5.98 -6.67
C ALA A 52 15.54 6.29 -6.29
N ALA A 53 16.45 5.33 -6.47
CA ALA A 53 17.88 5.56 -6.25
C ALA A 53 18.46 6.62 -7.21
N LYS A 54 17.98 6.66 -8.46
CA LYS A 54 18.37 7.70 -9.43
C LYS A 54 17.78 9.07 -9.08
N VAL A 55 16.55 9.15 -8.58
CA VAL A 55 15.95 10.39 -8.03
C VAL A 55 16.86 10.96 -6.94
N LEU A 56 17.27 10.13 -5.97
CA LEU A 56 18.18 10.54 -4.90
C LEU A 56 19.51 11.10 -5.45
N ARG A 57 20.09 10.39 -6.42
CA ARG A 57 21.33 10.80 -7.09
C ARG A 57 21.21 12.15 -7.78
N HIS A 58 20.11 12.39 -8.49
CA HIS A 58 19.88 13.66 -9.17
C HIS A 58 19.61 14.80 -8.19
N ILE A 59 18.89 14.57 -7.09
CA ILE A 59 18.73 15.57 -6.03
C ILE A 59 20.11 15.94 -5.45
N ALA A 60 20.94 14.95 -5.09
CA ALA A 60 22.27 15.19 -4.56
C ALA A 60 23.17 15.98 -5.54
N LYS A 61 23.14 15.65 -6.84
CA LYS A 61 23.83 16.41 -7.88
C LYS A 61 23.32 17.84 -8.00
N ALA A 62 22.01 18.05 -7.95
CA ALA A 62 21.41 19.37 -8.04
C ALA A 62 21.80 20.26 -6.85
N ARG A 63 21.91 19.69 -5.65
CA ARG A 63 22.42 20.38 -4.45
C ARG A 63 23.90 20.73 -4.58
N GLY A 64 24.73 19.79 -5.04
CA GLY A 64 26.14 20.05 -5.34
C GLY A 64 26.32 21.18 -6.36
N ALA A 65 25.55 21.14 -7.45
CA ALA A 65 25.56 22.19 -8.47
C ALA A 65 25.11 23.56 -7.93
N ILE A 66 24.16 23.62 -6.99
CA ILE A 66 23.81 24.87 -6.29
C ILE A 66 25.01 25.40 -5.50
N HIS A 67 25.71 24.54 -4.76
CA HIS A 67 26.89 24.95 -3.98
C HIS A 67 28.07 25.35 -4.87
N ASP A 68 28.18 24.77 -6.07
CA ASP A 68 29.15 25.14 -7.10
C ASP A 68 28.69 26.35 -7.94
N ASN A 69 27.53 26.93 -7.64
CA ASN A 69 26.88 28.03 -8.37
C ASN A 69 26.56 27.74 -9.84
N ASP A 70 26.46 26.46 -10.21
CA ASP A 70 26.01 25.96 -11.52
C ASP A 70 24.49 25.69 -11.50
N LEU A 71 23.71 26.78 -11.54
CA LEU A 71 22.25 26.71 -11.47
C LEU A 71 21.62 26.04 -12.70
N ASP A 72 22.29 26.10 -13.85
CA ASP A 72 21.86 25.43 -15.07
C ASP A 72 21.95 23.91 -14.93
N GLN A 73 23.06 23.40 -14.39
CA GLN A 73 23.21 21.98 -14.11
C GLN A 73 22.25 21.52 -13.01
N SER A 74 22.04 22.34 -11.96
CA SER A 74 21.03 22.07 -10.94
C SER A 74 19.64 21.91 -11.55
N GLY A 75 19.21 22.84 -12.40
CA GLY A 75 17.93 22.78 -13.10
C GLY A 75 17.79 21.54 -14.01
N LYS A 76 18.86 21.11 -14.68
CA LYS A 76 18.87 19.87 -15.49
C LYS A 76 18.68 18.63 -14.63
N ASP A 77 19.40 18.52 -13.52
CA ASP A 77 19.29 17.38 -12.61
C ASP A 77 17.90 17.33 -11.93
N LEU A 78 17.30 18.47 -11.58
CA LEU A 78 15.92 18.50 -11.06
C LEU A 78 14.87 18.06 -12.08
N LYS A 79 15.04 18.39 -13.36
CA LYS A 79 14.15 17.88 -14.42
C LYS A 79 14.24 16.36 -14.56
N GLN A 80 15.45 15.79 -14.45
CA GLN A 80 15.63 14.33 -14.47
C GLN A 80 14.99 13.67 -13.23
N SER A 81 15.16 14.27 -12.06
CA SER A 81 14.54 13.82 -10.81
C SER A 81 13.00 13.80 -10.93
N HIS A 82 12.39 14.87 -11.41
CA HIS A 82 10.94 14.94 -11.65
C HIS A 82 10.47 13.85 -12.63
N LYS A 83 11.15 13.70 -13.77
CA LYS A 83 10.81 12.67 -14.77
C LYS A 83 10.88 11.25 -14.20
N LEU A 84 11.84 10.97 -13.33
CA LEU A 84 11.96 9.66 -12.68
C LEU A 84 10.85 9.44 -11.63
N ILE A 85 10.41 10.49 -10.92
CA ILE A 85 9.23 10.41 -10.06
C ILE A 85 7.97 10.12 -10.88
N ASP A 86 7.81 10.75 -12.05
CA ASP A 86 6.69 10.46 -12.96
C ASP A 86 6.73 9.01 -13.44
N ILE A 87 7.92 8.47 -13.75
CA ILE A 87 8.09 7.05 -14.10
C ILE A 87 7.71 6.14 -12.95
N ILE A 88 8.13 6.45 -11.71
CA ILE A 88 7.75 5.67 -10.53
C ILE A 88 6.23 5.67 -10.37
N LYS A 89 5.61 6.85 -10.42
CA LYS A 89 4.16 7.01 -10.33
C LYS A 89 3.43 6.22 -11.41
N THR A 90 3.80 6.38 -12.68
CA THR A 90 3.16 5.68 -13.80
C THR A 90 3.33 4.16 -13.75
N SER A 91 4.32 3.67 -13.01
CA SER A 91 4.53 2.23 -12.76
C SER A 91 3.68 1.68 -11.60
N LEU A 92 3.02 2.53 -10.82
CA LEU A 92 2.17 2.09 -9.71
C LEU A 92 0.82 1.57 -10.22
N PRO A 93 0.28 0.46 -9.65
CA PRO A 93 -1.01 -0.09 -10.04
C PRO A 93 -2.16 0.91 -9.87
N THR A 94 -2.06 1.81 -8.88
CA THR A 94 -3.14 2.75 -8.55
C THR A 94 -3.24 3.94 -9.50
N THR A 95 -2.26 4.17 -10.37
CA THR A 95 -2.15 5.42 -11.15
C THR A 95 -3.27 5.61 -12.14
N LYS A 96 -3.63 4.56 -12.90
CA LYS A 96 -4.79 4.63 -13.80
C LYS A 96 -6.07 5.02 -13.06
N VAL A 97 -6.26 4.47 -11.85
CA VAL A 97 -7.44 4.77 -11.05
C VAL A 97 -7.44 6.25 -10.62
N LYS A 98 -6.29 6.76 -10.18
CA LYS A 98 -6.13 8.16 -9.76
C LYS A 98 -6.34 9.15 -10.90
N ASP A 99 -5.86 8.83 -12.10
CA ASP A 99 -6.05 9.66 -13.29
C ASP A 99 -7.54 9.75 -13.65
N HIS A 100 -8.25 8.62 -13.69
CA HIS A 100 -9.69 8.61 -13.93
C HIS A 100 -10.49 9.37 -12.85
N ILE A 101 -10.09 9.26 -11.58
CA ILE A 101 -10.70 10.04 -10.48
C ILE A 101 -10.45 11.54 -10.68
N TRP A 102 -9.24 11.94 -11.08
CA TRP A 102 -8.91 13.33 -11.34
C TRP A 102 -9.77 13.91 -12.47
N VAL A 103 -9.93 13.16 -13.58
CA VAL A 103 -10.79 13.55 -14.71
C VAL A 103 -12.24 13.73 -14.25
N ALA A 104 -12.81 12.74 -13.55
CA ALA A 104 -14.19 12.83 -13.04
C ALA A 104 -14.39 14.03 -12.09
N LYS A 105 -13.41 14.31 -11.21
CA LYS A 105 -13.44 15.48 -10.33
C LYS A 105 -13.35 16.79 -11.09
N LYS A 106 -12.63 16.80 -12.22
CA LYS A 106 -12.46 17.99 -13.05
C LYS A 106 -13.71 18.25 -13.89
N HIS A 107 -14.32 17.22 -14.45
CA HIS A 107 -15.60 17.32 -15.14
C HIS A 107 -16.71 17.83 -14.23
N LEU A 108 -16.73 17.45 -12.94
CA LEU A 108 -17.68 18.03 -11.97
C LEU A 108 -17.63 19.56 -11.86
N ASP A 109 -16.52 20.21 -12.22
CA ASP A 109 -16.40 21.68 -12.20
C ASP A 109 -17.27 22.35 -13.28
N TYR A 110 -17.58 21.67 -14.39
CA TYR A 110 -18.22 22.29 -15.55
C TYR A 110 -19.29 21.44 -16.28
N GLU A 111 -19.30 20.12 -16.11
CA GLU A 111 -20.30 19.20 -16.69
C GLU A 111 -21.46 18.92 -15.71
N SER A 112 -22.58 18.43 -16.22
CA SER A 112 -23.71 17.98 -15.40
C SER A 112 -23.39 16.68 -14.65
N THR A 113 -24.14 16.38 -13.59
CA THR A 113 -23.96 15.13 -12.84
C THR A 113 -24.22 13.89 -13.70
N GLU A 114 -25.13 13.99 -14.66
CA GLU A 114 -25.50 12.93 -15.59
C GLU A 114 -24.37 12.60 -16.55
N GLU A 115 -23.65 13.61 -17.05
CA GLU A 115 -22.48 13.42 -17.92
C GLU A 115 -21.33 12.74 -17.16
N VAL A 116 -21.05 13.19 -15.94
CA VAL A 116 -19.96 12.65 -15.10
C VAL A 116 -20.19 11.19 -14.66
N LYS A 117 -21.43 10.68 -14.66
CA LYS A 117 -21.70 9.26 -14.31
C LYS A 117 -20.92 8.29 -15.20
N SER A 118 -20.68 8.67 -16.45
CA SER A 118 -19.92 7.86 -17.41
C SER A 118 -18.45 7.74 -17.02
N ASP A 119 -17.90 8.75 -16.35
CA ASP A 119 -16.50 8.75 -15.87
C ASP A 119 -16.28 7.77 -14.71
N LEU A 120 -17.34 7.31 -14.04
CA LEU A 120 -17.21 6.33 -12.96
C LEU A 120 -16.89 4.92 -13.49
N VAL A 121 -17.34 4.58 -14.70
CA VAL A 121 -17.14 3.27 -15.32
C VAL A 121 -15.65 2.88 -15.45
N PRO A 122 -14.77 3.72 -16.03
CA PRO A 122 -13.35 3.40 -16.08
C PRO A 122 -12.69 3.36 -14.69
N ILE A 123 -13.21 4.08 -13.69
CA ILE A 123 -12.73 3.99 -12.31
C ILE A 123 -13.06 2.61 -11.71
N TYR A 124 -14.28 2.09 -11.89
CA TYR A 124 -14.64 0.73 -11.45
C TYR A 124 -13.76 -0.33 -12.12
N ALA A 125 -13.60 -0.24 -13.44
CA ALA A 125 -12.78 -1.19 -14.20
C ALA A 125 -11.32 -1.20 -13.72
N ALA A 126 -10.74 -0.01 -13.50
CA ALA A 126 -9.37 0.11 -13.00
C ALA A 126 -9.23 -0.38 -11.54
N LEU A 127 -10.27 -0.23 -10.70
CA LEU A 127 -10.30 -0.82 -9.36
C LEU A 127 -10.37 -2.35 -9.41
N ASP A 128 -11.15 -2.91 -10.33
CA ASP A 128 -11.23 -4.36 -10.55
C ASP A 128 -9.87 -4.91 -11.04
N GLU A 129 -9.19 -4.23 -11.96
CA GLU A 129 -7.86 -4.63 -12.47
C GLU A 129 -6.80 -4.77 -11.36
N ILE A 130 -6.90 -3.97 -10.30
CA ILE A 130 -5.91 -3.94 -9.23
C ILE A 130 -6.40 -4.61 -7.94
N GLU A 131 -7.60 -5.16 -7.89
CA GLU A 131 -8.19 -5.67 -6.64
C GLU A 131 -7.41 -6.83 -6.03
N ASP A 132 -6.71 -7.58 -6.87
CA ASP A 132 -5.80 -8.67 -6.49
C ASP A 132 -4.46 -8.17 -5.92
N ILE A 133 -4.13 -6.89 -6.13
CA ILE A 133 -2.87 -6.25 -5.74
C ILE A 133 -3.12 -5.28 -4.58
N VAL A 134 -4.19 -4.50 -4.67
CA VAL A 134 -4.53 -3.37 -3.82
C VAL A 134 -5.87 -3.64 -3.12
N PRO A 135 -6.00 -3.40 -1.80
CA PRO A 135 -7.29 -3.49 -1.11
C PRO A 135 -8.29 -2.40 -1.57
N VAL A 136 -8.97 -2.62 -2.69
CA VAL A 136 -9.87 -1.64 -3.31
C VAL A 136 -11.27 -1.56 -2.69
N LYS A 137 -11.60 -2.43 -1.73
CA LYS A 137 -12.98 -2.54 -1.21
C LYS A 137 -13.52 -1.22 -0.65
N GLN A 138 -12.68 -0.43 0.04
CA GLN A 138 -13.10 0.89 0.53
C GLN A 138 -13.21 1.90 -0.61
N ALA A 139 -12.27 1.88 -1.56
CA ALA A 139 -12.33 2.73 -2.74
C ALA A 139 -13.63 2.49 -3.55
N LYS A 140 -14.01 1.23 -3.78
CA LYS A 140 -15.28 0.86 -4.41
C LYS A 140 -16.49 1.41 -3.66
N LYS A 141 -16.50 1.30 -2.32
CA LYS A 141 -17.58 1.85 -1.49
C LYS A 141 -17.67 3.39 -1.53
N HIS A 142 -16.53 4.07 -1.61
CA HIS A 142 -16.52 5.53 -1.81
C HIS A 142 -16.99 5.90 -3.22
N LEU A 143 -16.71 5.06 -4.21
CA LEU A 143 -17.17 5.23 -5.57
C LEU A 143 -18.68 4.98 -5.71
N ASP A 144 -19.24 4.03 -4.97
CA ASP A 144 -20.69 3.82 -4.84
C ASP A 144 -21.35 5.08 -4.27
N LYS A 145 -20.78 5.68 -3.22
CA LYS A 145 -21.26 6.95 -2.66
C LYS A 145 -21.13 8.11 -3.64
N ALA A 146 -20.08 8.14 -4.47
CA ALA A 146 -19.95 9.15 -5.51
C ALA A 146 -21.09 9.01 -6.53
N LYS A 147 -21.40 7.79 -6.96
CA LYS A 147 -22.54 7.49 -7.83
C LYS A 147 -23.87 7.95 -7.21
N ASP A 148 -24.14 7.58 -5.96
CA ASP A 148 -25.36 8.00 -5.25
C ASP A 148 -25.50 9.54 -5.17
N ASN A 149 -24.39 10.26 -5.00
CA ASN A 149 -24.38 11.72 -4.96
C ASN A 149 -24.60 12.34 -6.35
N LEU A 150 -24.04 11.74 -7.41
CA LEU A 150 -24.32 12.13 -8.78
C LEU A 150 -25.80 11.90 -9.12
N ASP A 151 -26.39 10.76 -8.73
CA ASP A 151 -27.82 10.46 -8.93
C ASP A 151 -28.74 11.47 -8.23
N LYS A 152 -28.27 12.11 -7.17
CA LYS A 152 -28.98 13.17 -6.43
C LYS A 152 -28.67 14.58 -6.92
N GLY A 153 -27.87 14.75 -7.97
CA GLY A 153 -27.44 16.06 -8.46
C GLY A 153 -26.43 16.78 -7.55
N ASN A 154 -25.87 16.12 -6.53
CA ASN A 154 -25.02 16.75 -5.53
C ASN A 154 -23.53 16.69 -5.92
N LYS A 155 -23.10 17.66 -6.74
CA LYS A 155 -21.73 17.78 -7.23
C LYS A 155 -20.67 17.86 -6.13
N ASN A 156 -20.92 18.64 -5.06
CA ASN A 156 -19.94 18.82 -3.99
C ASN A 156 -19.73 17.53 -3.19
N ALA A 157 -20.81 16.83 -2.83
CA ALA A 157 -20.71 15.55 -2.13
C ALA A 157 -20.12 14.44 -3.02
N ALA A 158 -20.40 14.47 -4.33
CA ALA A 158 -19.76 13.58 -5.29
C ALA A 158 -18.25 13.81 -5.35
N LYS A 159 -17.80 15.08 -5.38
CA LYS A 159 -16.38 15.46 -5.38
C LYS A 159 -15.65 15.01 -4.11
N GLU A 160 -16.27 15.16 -2.94
CA GLU A 160 -15.73 14.64 -1.68
C GLU A 160 -15.71 13.10 -1.64
N SER A 161 -16.72 12.45 -2.20
CA SER A 161 -16.74 10.98 -2.30
C SER A 161 -15.64 10.47 -3.21
N LEU A 162 -15.41 11.10 -4.38
CA LEU A 162 -14.30 10.79 -5.29
C LEU A 162 -12.94 11.05 -4.65
N LYS A 163 -12.80 12.12 -3.86
CA LYS A 163 -11.59 12.35 -3.05
C LYS A 163 -11.37 11.23 -2.05
N ALA A 164 -12.42 10.73 -1.41
CA ALA A 164 -12.33 9.60 -0.50
C ALA A 164 -12.01 8.27 -1.23
N VAL A 165 -12.33 8.14 -2.53
CA VAL A 165 -11.84 7.01 -3.36
C VAL A 165 -10.32 7.07 -3.48
N ASP A 166 -9.77 8.23 -3.83
CA ASP A 166 -8.31 8.46 -3.94
C ASP A 166 -7.60 8.22 -2.60
N GLU A 167 -8.16 8.72 -1.49
CA GLU A 167 -7.65 8.48 -0.14
C GLU A 167 -7.74 7.00 0.29
N ALA A 168 -8.76 6.27 -0.18
CA ALA A 168 -8.90 4.83 0.08
C ALA A 168 -8.00 3.96 -0.81
N LEU A 169 -7.52 4.51 -1.94
CA LEU A 169 -6.55 3.90 -2.85
C LEU A 169 -5.11 4.12 -2.41
N ILE A 170 -4.90 4.55 -1.17
CA ILE A 170 -3.61 4.43 -0.50
C ILE A 170 -3.35 2.94 -0.27
N TYR A 171 -2.97 2.27 -1.37
CA TYR A 171 -2.20 1.06 -1.34
C TYR A 171 -0.93 1.36 -0.56
N THR A 172 -0.61 0.48 0.38
CA THR A 172 0.74 0.31 0.89
C THR A 172 1.63 -0.29 -0.21
N GLU A 173 1.83 0.45 -1.29
CA GLU A 173 3.21 0.74 -1.62
C GLU A 173 3.65 1.64 -0.48
N VAL A 174 4.71 1.21 0.20
CA VAL A 174 5.57 1.98 1.10
C VAL A 174 5.21 3.45 1.07
N ASP A 175 4.99 4.09 2.22
CA ASP A 175 4.66 5.51 2.40
C ASP A 175 5.80 6.41 1.87
N LEU A 176 6.14 6.25 0.59
CA LEU A 176 7.16 6.93 -0.14
C LEU A 176 6.62 8.35 -0.18
N PRO A 177 7.31 9.34 0.39
CA PRO A 177 6.85 10.70 0.29
C PRO A 177 7.02 11.21 -1.15
N LEU A 178 6.83 10.42 -2.21
CA LEU A 178 6.95 10.81 -3.62
C LEU A 178 6.19 12.09 -3.91
N ALA A 179 4.96 12.25 -3.40
CA ALA A 179 4.20 13.48 -3.54
C ALA A 179 4.81 14.66 -2.76
N SER A 180 5.40 14.42 -1.58
CA SER A 180 6.09 15.46 -0.80
C SER A 180 7.44 15.81 -1.43
N THR A 181 8.26 14.81 -1.74
CA THR A 181 9.51 14.90 -2.51
C THR A 181 9.30 15.66 -3.81
N GLU A 182 8.26 15.33 -4.57
CA GLU A 182 7.94 16.06 -5.80
C GLU A 182 7.57 17.51 -5.52
N ARG A 183 6.73 17.78 -4.51
CA ARG A 183 6.42 19.17 -4.11
C ARG A 183 7.69 19.95 -3.76
N HIS A 184 8.62 19.34 -3.03
CA HIS A 184 9.90 19.94 -2.68
C HIS A 184 10.79 20.16 -3.93
N ILE A 185 10.80 19.23 -4.88
CA ILE A 185 11.52 19.40 -6.17
C ILE A 185 10.91 20.54 -6.98
N ILE A 186 9.57 20.61 -7.09
CA ILE A 186 8.86 21.69 -7.79
C ILE A 186 9.10 23.03 -7.11
N ALA A 187 9.05 23.08 -5.77
CA ALA A 187 9.36 24.27 -4.99
C ALA A 187 10.80 24.72 -5.25
N ALA A 188 11.77 23.82 -5.21
CA ALA A 188 13.16 24.11 -5.53
C ALA A 188 13.34 24.64 -6.97
N GLN A 189 12.67 24.05 -7.96
CA GLN A 189 12.65 24.56 -9.34
C GLN A 189 12.11 26.00 -9.40
N GLY A 190 11.01 26.28 -8.68
CA GLY A 190 10.44 27.61 -8.57
C GLY A 190 11.37 28.62 -7.87
N MET A 191 12.12 28.19 -6.86
CA MET A 191 13.12 29.00 -6.17
C MET A 191 14.33 29.29 -7.07
N LEU A 192 14.83 28.31 -7.83
CA LEU A 192 15.89 28.51 -8.82
C LEU A 192 15.46 29.50 -9.92
N ALA A 193 14.22 29.39 -10.40
CA ALA A 193 13.67 30.35 -11.38
C ALA A 193 13.54 31.78 -10.82
N GLN A 194 13.44 31.93 -9.50
CA GLN A 194 13.45 33.21 -8.78
C GLN A 194 14.85 33.65 -8.35
N ASN A 195 15.91 32.95 -8.76
CA ASN A 195 17.30 33.18 -8.34
C ASN A 195 17.48 33.12 -6.81
N LYS A 196 16.82 32.16 -6.15
CA LYS A 196 16.92 31.88 -4.70
C LYS A 196 17.58 30.51 -4.44
N PRO A 197 18.89 30.35 -4.72
CA PRO A 197 19.58 29.06 -4.62
C PRO A 197 19.60 28.48 -3.19
N ASP A 198 19.74 29.32 -2.16
CA ASP A 198 19.77 28.85 -0.76
C ASP A 198 18.43 28.26 -0.31
N ASP A 199 17.32 28.84 -0.76
CA ASP A 199 15.99 28.32 -0.46
C ASP A 199 15.70 27.06 -1.29
N ALA A 200 16.19 27.00 -2.54
CA ALA A 200 16.16 25.79 -3.33
C ALA A 200 16.94 24.65 -2.64
N ASP A 201 18.13 24.89 -2.09
CA ASP A 201 18.91 23.85 -1.38
C ASP A 201 18.18 23.32 -0.14
N LYS A 202 17.47 24.19 0.60
CA LYS A 202 16.63 23.75 1.75
C LYS A 202 15.48 22.84 1.32
N GLU A 203 14.79 23.19 0.25
CA GLU A 203 13.73 22.36 -0.33
C GLU A 203 14.30 21.03 -0.84
N LEU A 204 15.45 21.06 -1.52
CA LEU A 204 16.11 19.84 -2.02
C LEU A 204 16.64 18.95 -0.90
N LYS A 205 17.09 19.53 0.22
CA LYS A 205 17.42 18.76 1.42
C LYS A 205 16.19 18.00 1.93
N ALA A 206 15.02 18.64 1.99
CA ALA A 206 13.78 18.00 2.37
C ALA A 206 13.34 16.92 1.36
N ALA A 207 13.53 17.16 0.06
CA ALA A 207 13.28 16.17 -0.99
C ALA A 207 14.21 14.94 -0.86
N GLU A 208 15.51 15.16 -0.62
CA GLU A 208 16.53 14.12 -0.42
C GLU A 208 16.19 13.24 0.79
N ASP A 209 15.77 13.86 1.88
CA ASP A 209 15.36 13.17 3.10
C ASP A 209 14.12 12.29 2.85
N GLY A 210 13.18 12.79 2.05
CA GLY A 210 12.03 12.02 1.59
C GLY A 210 12.42 10.82 0.71
N VAL A 211 13.41 10.93 -0.17
CA VAL A 211 13.81 9.82 -1.07
C VAL A 211 14.73 8.82 -0.38
N ARG A 212 15.54 9.26 0.58
CA ARG A 212 16.34 8.34 1.40
C ARG A 212 15.44 7.49 2.30
N PHE A 213 14.30 8.02 2.73
CA PHE A 213 13.23 7.22 3.34
C PHE A 213 12.77 6.07 2.42
N ILE A 214 12.53 6.34 1.13
CA ILE A 214 12.07 5.34 0.14
C ILE A 214 13.00 4.14 0.06
N THR A 215 14.30 4.41 -0.06
CA THR A 215 15.31 3.38 -0.29
C THR A 215 15.61 2.54 0.96
N VAL A 216 15.55 3.14 2.15
CA VAL A 216 15.77 2.43 3.43
C VAL A 216 14.52 1.71 3.90
N ALA A 217 13.33 2.29 3.72
CA ALA A 217 12.06 1.69 4.13
C ALA A 217 11.65 0.50 3.25
N ALA A 218 11.90 0.55 1.94
CA ALA A 218 11.55 -0.55 1.04
C ALA A 218 12.31 -1.85 1.36
N GLU A 219 13.56 -1.75 1.85
CA GLU A 219 14.37 -2.90 2.27
C GLU A 219 14.30 -3.17 3.79
N ALA A 220 13.54 -2.37 4.53
CA ALA A 220 13.40 -2.55 5.97
C ALA A 220 12.79 -3.92 6.28
N PRO A 221 13.29 -4.65 7.30
CA PRO A 221 12.77 -5.97 7.62
C PRO A 221 11.25 -5.96 7.88
N ILE A 222 10.69 -4.95 8.55
CA ILE A 222 9.24 -4.85 8.75
C ILE A 222 8.43 -4.77 7.44
N THR A 223 8.93 -4.04 6.43
CA THR A 223 8.27 -3.90 5.13
C THR A 223 8.32 -5.19 4.34
N LEU A 224 9.46 -5.90 4.38
CA LEU A 224 9.60 -7.23 3.79
C LEU A 224 8.72 -8.27 4.49
N ALA A 225 8.54 -8.15 5.82
CA ALA A 225 7.61 -8.98 6.58
C ALA A 225 6.16 -8.74 6.16
N GLN A 226 5.74 -7.46 6.02
CA GLN A 226 4.41 -7.09 5.57
C GLN A 226 4.11 -7.63 4.17
N LYS A 227 5.05 -7.51 3.23
CA LYS A 227 4.93 -8.07 1.87
C LYS A 227 4.70 -9.58 1.89
N SER A 228 5.50 -10.29 2.69
CA SER A 228 5.36 -11.73 2.84
C SER A 228 4.00 -12.10 3.48
N LEU A 229 3.55 -11.36 4.49
CA LEU A 229 2.23 -11.57 5.12
C LEU A 229 1.05 -11.31 4.17
N TRP A 230 1.17 -10.33 3.29
CA TRP A 230 0.19 -10.07 2.24
C TRP A 230 0.12 -11.24 1.26
N GLN A 231 1.28 -11.71 0.78
CA GLN A 231 1.35 -12.86 -0.12
C GLN A 231 0.79 -14.12 0.57
N ALA A 232 1.09 -14.34 1.85
CA ALA A 232 0.49 -15.41 2.65
C ALA A 232 -1.04 -15.31 2.71
N THR A 233 -1.60 -14.09 2.83
CA THR A 233 -3.06 -13.87 2.81
C THR A 233 -3.66 -14.28 1.47
N LYS A 234 -3.01 -13.91 0.35
CA LYS A 234 -3.45 -14.26 -1.00
C LYS A 234 -3.40 -15.76 -1.26
N ASP A 235 -2.25 -16.38 -0.98
CA ASP A 235 -2.06 -17.82 -1.17
C ASP A 235 -3.04 -18.61 -0.31
N TYR A 236 -3.29 -18.16 0.92
CA TYR A 236 -4.28 -18.78 1.79
C TYR A 236 -5.71 -18.67 1.24
N ALA A 237 -6.11 -17.49 0.78
CA ALA A 237 -7.43 -17.27 0.16
C ALA A 237 -7.62 -18.12 -1.10
N ALA A 238 -6.55 -18.37 -1.85
CA ALA A 238 -6.52 -19.25 -3.02
C ALA A 238 -6.43 -20.75 -2.67
N GLY A 239 -6.47 -21.13 -1.38
CA GLY A 239 -6.36 -22.52 -0.93
C GLY A 239 -4.93 -23.11 -1.01
N LYS A 240 -3.93 -22.30 -1.35
CA LYS A 240 -2.51 -22.69 -1.44
C LYS A 240 -1.85 -22.65 -0.06
N TYR A 241 -2.29 -23.51 0.84
CA TYR A 241 -1.87 -23.48 2.25
C TYR A 241 -0.37 -23.71 2.48
N ALA A 242 0.28 -24.49 1.62
CA ALA A 242 1.73 -24.70 1.69
C ALA A 242 2.49 -23.41 1.36
N ALA A 243 2.17 -22.76 0.24
CA ALA A 243 2.75 -21.47 -0.15
C ALA A 243 2.49 -20.39 0.89
N ALA A 244 1.26 -20.32 1.44
CA ALA A 244 0.96 -19.43 2.55
C ALA A 244 1.85 -19.68 3.79
N GLY A 245 2.16 -20.95 4.07
CA GLY A 245 3.09 -21.33 5.13
C GLY A 245 4.52 -20.87 4.89
N GLU A 246 5.03 -20.99 3.66
CA GLU A 246 6.37 -20.50 3.27
C GLU A 246 6.47 -18.98 3.42
N GLU A 247 5.43 -18.25 3.03
CA GLU A 247 5.38 -16.80 3.18
C GLU A 247 5.27 -16.36 4.65
N LEU A 248 4.56 -17.11 5.49
CA LEU A 248 4.59 -16.92 6.95
C LEU A 248 5.99 -17.18 7.53
N GLU A 249 6.75 -18.13 6.98
CA GLU A 249 8.14 -18.36 7.39
C GLU A 249 9.05 -17.20 7.03
N LYS A 250 8.97 -16.71 5.79
CA LYS A 250 9.70 -15.50 5.34
C LYS A 250 9.36 -14.29 6.22
N ALA A 251 8.07 -14.04 6.45
CA ALA A 251 7.60 -12.97 7.32
C ALA A 251 8.19 -13.07 8.73
N GLY A 252 8.15 -14.27 9.34
CA GLY A 252 8.72 -14.50 10.66
C GLY A 252 10.24 -14.27 10.70
N ALA A 253 10.97 -14.63 9.64
CA ALA A 253 12.41 -14.38 9.54
C ALA A 253 12.72 -12.86 9.47
N TYR A 254 11.94 -12.11 8.71
CA TYR A 254 12.07 -10.65 8.64
C TYR A 254 11.74 -9.98 9.97
N LEU A 255 10.65 -10.38 10.66
CA LEU A 255 10.33 -9.85 11.98
C LEU A 255 11.39 -10.19 13.05
N LYS A 256 12.07 -11.34 12.92
CA LYS A 256 13.22 -11.67 13.79
C LYS A 256 14.42 -10.74 13.56
N LYS A 257 14.60 -10.22 12.33
CA LYS A 257 15.59 -9.18 12.06
C LYS A 257 15.14 -7.84 12.65
N GLU A 258 13.86 -7.49 12.48
CA GLU A 258 13.27 -6.27 13.05
C GLU A 258 13.28 -6.26 14.59
N ALA A 259 13.16 -7.44 15.22
CA ALA A 259 13.32 -7.62 16.67
C ALA A 259 14.75 -7.31 17.18
N ARG A 260 15.69 -6.95 16.30
CA ARG A 260 17.02 -6.44 16.68
C ARG A 260 17.12 -4.92 16.54
N SER A 261 16.01 -4.23 16.25
CA SER A 261 15.96 -2.77 16.15
C SER A 261 16.43 -2.11 17.45
N ALA A 262 17.07 -0.95 17.29
CA ALA A 262 17.47 -0.09 18.39
C ALA A 262 16.25 0.55 19.08
N ASP A 263 15.15 0.75 18.35
CA ASP A 263 13.89 1.19 18.95
C ASP A 263 13.27 0.05 19.75
N GLU A 264 13.16 0.25 21.06
CA GLU A 264 12.64 -0.76 21.98
C GLU A 264 11.20 -1.15 21.63
N LYS A 265 10.41 -0.20 21.14
CA LYS A 265 9.00 -0.44 20.83
C LYS A 265 8.83 -1.24 19.54
N THR A 266 9.54 -0.87 18.48
CA THR A 266 9.63 -1.64 17.24
C THR A 266 10.04 -3.06 17.53
N ARG A 267 11.10 -3.23 18.35
CA ARG A 267 11.56 -4.55 18.78
C ARG A 267 10.45 -5.36 19.46
N LYS A 268 9.79 -4.79 20.47
CA LYS A 268 8.72 -5.48 21.23
C LYS A 268 7.52 -5.86 20.34
N GLU A 269 7.10 -4.98 19.44
CA GLU A 269 5.98 -5.26 18.54
C GLU A 269 6.36 -6.29 17.45
N ALA A 270 7.57 -6.23 16.91
CA ALA A 270 8.09 -7.22 15.98
C ALA A 270 8.19 -8.61 16.63
N GLU A 271 8.68 -8.71 17.87
CA GLU A 271 8.70 -9.96 18.63
C GLU A 271 7.30 -10.54 18.83
N LYS A 272 6.31 -9.70 19.16
CA LYS A 272 4.93 -10.12 19.36
C LYS A 272 4.33 -10.65 18.06
N LEU A 273 4.53 -9.95 16.94
CA LEU A 273 4.09 -10.42 15.62
C LEU A 273 4.80 -11.72 15.21
N GLY A 274 6.09 -11.85 15.49
CA GLY A 274 6.86 -13.08 15.24
C GLY A 274 6.31 -14.28 16.00
N LYS A 275 5.97 -14.10 17.29
CA LYS A 275 5.33 -15.15 18.12
C LYS A 275 3.96 -15.54 17.56
N ASP A 276 3.16 -14.57 17.15
CA ASP A 276 1.84 -14.81 16.56
C ASP A 276 1.95 -15.57 15.22
N ILE A 277 2.97 -15.27 14.39
CA ILE A 277 3.29 -16.04 13.17
C ILE A 277 3.65 -17.49 13.51
N ASP A 278 4.56 -17.70 14.47
CA ASP A 278 5.01 -19.05 14.82
C ASP A 278 3.86 -19.91 15.35
N ALA A 279 2.92 -19.32 16.09
CA ALA A 279 1.68 -19.98 16.52
C ALA A 279 0.74 -20.33 15.35
N LEU A 280 0.81 -19.58 14.25
CA LEU A 280 -0.08 -19.73 13.09
C LEU A 280 0.45 -20.72 12.05
N LYS A 281 1.78 -20.88 11.93
CA LYS A 281 2.42 -21.83 11.00
C LYS A 281 1.91 -23.26 11.14
N VAL A 282 1.61 -23.70 12.37
CA VAL A 282 1.06 -25.05 12.61
C VAL A 282 -0.39 -25.17 12.14
N LYS A 283 -1.14 -24.06 12.13
CA LYS A 283 -2.57 -24.03 11.80
C LYS A 283 -2.82 -23.79 10.32
N VAL A 284 -1.90 -23.13 9.61
CA VAL A 284 -2.07 -22.77 8.18
C VAL A 284 -2.36 -23.99 7.30
N LYS A 285 -1.68 -25.12 7.56
CA LYS A 285 -1.84 -26.37 6.81
C LYS A 285 -3.25 -26.99 6.93
N LYS A 286 -3.99 -26.64 7.98
CA LYS A 286 -5.33 -27.20 8.26
C LYS A 286 -6.47 -26.40 7.62
N GLY A 287 -6.17 -25.26 6.99
CA GLY A 287 -7.22 -24.38 6.47
C GLY A 287 -8.11 -23.77 7.56
N GLY A 288 -9.26 -23.24 7.16
CA GLY A 288 -10.29 -22.69 8.05
C GLY A 288 -10.35 -21.15 8.16
N LYS A 289 -11.58 -20.65 8.24
CA LYS A 289 -11.88 -19.20 8.26
C LYS A 289 -11.16 -18.44 9.39
N ALA A 290 -11.02 -19.04 10.56
CA ALA A 290 -10.32 -18.42 11.70
C ALA A 290 -8.82 -18.25 11.46
N THR A 291 -8.20 -19.23 10.78
CA THR A 291 -6.78 -19.17 10.39
C THR A 291 -6.58 -18.09 9.34
N GLY A 292 -7.43 -18.01 8.32
CA GLY A 292 -7.39 -16.92 7.34
C GLY A 292 -7.51 -15.53 7.98
N ALA A 293 -8.47 -15.34 8.90
CA ALA A 293 -8.61 -14.11 9.66
C ALA A 293 -7.37 -13.79 10.52
N ALA A 294 -6.71 -14.80 11.09
CA ALA A 294 -5.47 -14.60 11.85
C ALA A 294 -4.30 -14.15 10.96
N ILE A 295 -4.19 -14.67 9.72
CA ILE A 295 -3.19 -14.22 8.74
C ILE A 295 -3.46 -12.77 8.35
N THR A 296 -4.70 -12.42 8.01
CA THR A 296 -5.08 -11.03 7.69
C THR A 296 -4.80 -10.10 8.87
N ASN A 297 -5.06 -10.53 10.10
CA ASN A 297 -4.76 -9.76 11.30
C ASN A 297 -3.25 -9.50 11.48
N LEU A 298 -2.40 -10.48 11.18
CA LEU A 298 -0.94 -10.29 11.19
C LEU A 298 -0.50 -9.27 10.14
N TRP A 299 -1.04 -9.37 8.92
CA TRP A 299 -0.75 -8.43 7.85
C TRP A 299 -1.15 -6.99 8.23
N GLU A 300 -2.40 -6.76 8.67
CA GLU A 300 -2.88 -5.43 9.07
C GLU A 300 -2.07 -4.82 10.22
N ARG A 301 -1.66 -5.65 11.20
CA ARG A 301 -0.80 -5.18 12.29
C ARG A 301 0.64 -4.90 11.84
N SER A 302 1.19 -5.70 10.93
CA SER A 302 2.51 -5.41 10.34
C SER A 302 2.50 -4.13 9.50
N LYS A 303 1.40 -3.86 8.80
CA LYS A 303 1.16 -2.60 8.08
C LYS A 303 1.17 -1.41 9.04
N ALA A 304 0.38 -1.47 10.12
CA ALA A 304 0.32 -0.39 11.10
C ALA A 304 1.68 -0.16 11.78
N LEU A 305 2.47 -1.22 12.03
CA LEU A 305 3.83 -1.08 12.54
C LEU A 305 4.77 -0.43 11.52
N SER A 306 4.70 -0.82 10.24
CA SER A 306 5.48 -0.17 9.18
C SER A 306 5.12 1.31 9.00
N GLU A 307 3.85 1.67 9.09
CA GLU A 307 3.39 3.07 9.08
C GLU A 307 3.93 3.85 10.28
N ARG A 308 3.95 3.24 11.47
CA ARG A 308 4.52 3.84 12.68
C ARG A 308 6.02 4.11 12.52
N GLU A 309 6.78 3.17 11.96
CA GLU A 309 8.20 3.39 11.64
C GLU A 309 8.36 4.52 10.63
N ALA A 310 7.51 4.57 9.60
CA ALA A 310 7.52 5.63 8.61
C ALA A 310 7.34 7.02 9.24
N GLU A 311 6.36 7.15 10.12
CA GLU A 311 6.07 8.41 10.82
C GLU A 311 7.18 8.78 11.82
N HIS A 312 7.77 7.81 12.54
CA HIS A 312 8.91 8.07 13.42
C HIS A 312 10.17 8.48 12.66
N ILE A 313 10.39 7.91 11.48
CA ILE A 313 11.51 8.34 10.63
C ILE A 313 11.23 9.75 10.09
N SER A 314 10.01 10.02 9.59
CA SER A 314 9.62 11.37 9.12
C SER A 314 9.76 12.44 10.21
N THR A 315 9.37 12.12 11.45
CA THR A 315 9.46 13.04 12.59
C THR A 315 10.86 13.12 13.20
N GLY A 316 11.57 11.99 13.24
CA GLY A 316 12.95 11.88 13.69
C GLY A 316 13.96 12.48 12.70
N TRP A 317 13.65 12.66 11.42
CA TRP A 317 14.55 13.38 10.50
C TRP A 317 14.42 14.90 10.63
N GLN A 318 13.39 15.39 11.33
CA GLN A 318 13.38 16.74 11.88
C GLN A 318 14.36 16.92 13.06
N LYS A 319 15.22 15.94 13.39
CA LYS A 319 16.24 15.93 14.48
C LYS A 319 17.22 17.11 14.54
N LEU A 320 17.15 18.06 13.62
CA LEU A 320 17.75 19.39 13.80
C LEU A 320 16.89 20.31 14.70
N ARG A 321 15.73 19.84 15.15
CA ARG A 321 14.88 20.43 16.19
C ARG A 321 14.44 19.28 17.13
N SER A 322 14.45 19.52 18.43
CA SER A 322 14.08 18.56 19.48
C SER A 322 12.84 17.74 19.11
N GLU A 323 12.90 16.40 19.23
CA GLU A 323 11.76 15.50 19.00
C GLU A 323 10.53 15.99 19.77
N SER A 324 9.45 16.31 19.06
CA SER A 324 8.20 16.73 19.68
C SER A 324 7.55 15.52 20.34
N LYS A 325 7.64 15.44 21.67
CA LYS A 325 6.98 14.41 22.48
C LYS A 325 5.50 14.24 22.10
N VAL A 326 4.84 15.33 21.72
CA VAL A 326 3.44 15.32 21.25
C VAL A 326 3.30 14.46 20.00
N LYS A 327 4.17 14.65 18.98
CA LYS A 327 4.12 13.85 17.74
C LYS A 327 4.38 12.38 18.02
N THR A 328 5.41 12.08 18.82
CA THR A 328 5.74 10.70 19.22
C THR A 328 4.51 10.05 19.85
N ASP A 329 3.89 10.67 20.85
CA ASP A 329 2.72 10.11 21.52
C ASP A 329 1.52 9.96 20.55
N LEU A 330 1.32 10.87 19.58
CA LEU A 330 0.25 10.73 18.58
C LEU A 330 0.47 9.57 17.60
N ILE A 331 1.72 9.33 17.17
CA ILE A 331 2.08 8.18 16.33
C ILE A 331 1.75 6.88 17.07
N GLU A 332 2.08 6.81 18.36
CA GLU A 332 1.76 5.64 19.19
C GLU A 332 0.26 5.44 19.37
N ALA A 333 -0.50 6.52 19.58
CA ALA A 333 -1.96 6.43 19.64
C ALA A 333 -2.55 5.89 18.31
N LYS A 334 -1.99 6.32 17.17
CA LYS A 334 -2.40 5.87 15.83
C LYS A 334 -2.13 4.38 15.61
N LEU A 335 -0.97 3.88 16.04
CA LEU A 335 -0.67 2.44 16.00
C LEU A 335 -1.72 1.62 16.78
N HIS A 336 -1.96 2.01 18.03
CA HIS A 336 -2.84 1.25 18.92
C HIS A 336 -4.31 1.28 18.46
N ILE A 337 -4.80 2.40 17.92
CA ILE A 337 -6.16 2.43 17.34
C ILE A 337 -6.28 1.56 16.09
N ALA A 338 -5.22 1.44 15.27
CA ALA A 338 -5.19 0.52 14.12
C ALA A 338 -5.25 -0.94 14.58
N TYR A 339 -4.49 -1.31 15.61
CA TYR A 339 -4.55 -2.64 16.22
C TYR A 339 -5.93 -2.94 16.80
N ALA A 340 -6.54 -1.99 17.50
CA ALA A 340 -7.88 -2.14 18.06
C ALA A 340 -8.92 -2.46 16.98
N GLY A 341 -8.92 -1.70 15.88
CA GLY A 341 -9.82 -1.94 14.75
C GLY A 341 -9.59 -3.32 14.11
N THR A 342 -8.33 -3.73 13.99
CA THR A 342 -7.97 -5.06 13.48
C THR A 342 -8.53 -6.16 14.40
N TYR A 343 -8.34 -6.05 15.71
CA TYR A 343 -8.85 -7.05 16.64
C TYR A 343 -10.38 -7.13 16.60
N GLN A 344 -11.08 -6.00 16.60
CA GLN A 344 -12.55 -5.96 16.56
C GLN A 344 -13.11 -6.56 15.26
N PHE A 345 -12.63 -6.12 14.09
CA PHE A 345 -13.29 -6.44 12.81
C PHE A 345 -12.72 -7.66 12.10
N ILE A 346 -11.44 -7.98 12.30
CA ILE A 346 -10.81 -9.13 11.65
C ILE A 346 -10.93 -10.37 12.51
N THR A 347 -10.51 -10.27 13.78
CA THR A 347 -10.50 -11.44 14.68
C THR A 347 -11.74 -11.55 15.57
N GLY A 348 -12.55 -10.50 15.67
CA GLY A 348 -13.70 -10.47 16.59
C GLY A 348 -13.31 -10.45 18.07
N ASN A 349 -12.08 -10.05 18.41
CA ASN A 349 -11.57 -10.08 19.77
C ASN A 349 -11.78 -8.71 20.45
N ALA A 350 -12.95 -8.55 21.07
CA ALA A 350 -13.35 -7.31 21.73
C ALA A 350 -12.43 -6.94 22.91
N ASP A 351 -11.95 -7.92 23.69
CA ASP A 351 -11.08 -7.66 24.83
C ASP A 351 -9.73 -7.06 24.39
N LYS A 352 -9.10 -7.67 23.38
CA LYS A 352 -7.87 -7.12 22.79
C LYS A 352 -8.13 -5.76 22.14
N ALA A 353 -9.26 -5.59 21.46
CA ALA A 353 -9.61 -4.30 20.89
C ALA A 353 -9.74 -3.21 21.96
N GLY A 354 -10.43 -3.50 23.07
CA GLY A 354 -10.56 -2.59 24.20
C GLY A 354 -9.23 -2.25 24.85
N ALA A 355 -8.36 -3.24 25.05
CA ALA A 355 -7.03 -3.03 25.62
C ALA A 355 -6.13 -2.14 24.74
N GLU A 356 -6.23 -2.27 23.41
CA GLU A 356 -5.50 -1.41 22.49
C GLU A 356 -6.11 0.01 22.42
N ILE A 357 -7.43 0.18 22.57
CA ILE A 357 -8.04 1.51 22.74
C ILE A 357 -7.52 2.20 24.01
N ASP A 358 -7.40 1.47 25.11
CA ASP A 358 -6.90 2.05 26.37
C ASP A 358 -5.45 2.55 26.23
N LYS A 359 -4.57 1.76 25.61
CA LYS A 359 -3.22 2.22 25.27
C LYS A 359 -3.24 3.46 24.39
N ALA A 360 -4.09 3.48 23.35
CA ALA A 360 -4.20 4.65 22.47
C ALA A 360 -4.59 5.91 23.26
N LYS A 361 -5.55 5.79 24.19
CA LYS A 361 -5.95 6.88 25.08
C LYS A 361 -4.85 7.33 26.02
N ASP A 362 -4.07 6.41 26.59
CA ASP A 362 -2.93 6.77 27.44
C ASP A 362 -1.91 7.63 26.69
N TYR A 363 -1.64 7.29 25.43
CA TYR A 363 -0.80 8.11 24.55
C TYR A 363 -1.43 9.46 24.21
N LEU A 364 -2.74 9.52 23.90
CA LEU A 364 -3.42 10.82 23.70
C LEU A 364 -3.35 11.70 24.94
N ASN A 365 -3.52 11.13 26.13
CA ASN A 365 -3.41 11.85 27.39
C ASN A 365 -1.98 12.38 27.62
N SER A 366 -0.96 11.60 27.27
CA SER A 366 0.44 12.05 27.30
C SER A 366 0.71 13.16 26.28
N ALA A 367 0.20 13.04 25.05
CA ALA A 367 0.31 14.07 24.02
C ALA A 367 -0.35 15.39 24.47
N ALA A 368 -1.57 15.33 25.02
CA ALA A 368 -2.34 16.48 25.49
C ALA A 368 -1.66 17.27 26.62
N LYS A 369 -0.79 16.62 27.42
CA LYS A 369 -0.02 17.29 28.49
C LYS A 369 1.07 18.21 27.93
N ASN A 370 1.56 17.92 26.72
CA ASN A 370 2.70 18.60 26.12
C ASN A 370 2.30 19.46 24.89
N ALA A 371 1.01 19.45 24.52
CA ALA A 371 0.49 20.14 23.35
C ALA A 371 0.06 21.59 23.68
N ASP A 372 0.12 22.47 22.69
CA ASP A 372 -0.50 23.80 22.76
C ASP A 372 -2.03 23.70 22.87
N SER A 373 -2.70 24.83 23.15
CA SER A 373 -4.15 24.86 23.38
C SER A 373 -4.98 24.39 22.18
N LYS A 374 -4.53 24.65 20.95
CA LYS A 374 -5.22 24.27 19.71
C LYS A 374 -5.09 22.77 19.47
N ALA A 375 -3.88 22.25 19.56
CA ALA A 375 -3.59 20.83 19.43
C ALA A 375 -4.27 20.02 20.55
N LYS A 376 -4.20 20.49 21.80
CA LYS A 376 -4.84 19.84 22.96
C LYS A 376 -6.35 19.66 22.78
N THR A 377 -7.04 20.65 22.23
CA THR A 377 -8.49 20.54 21.93
C THR A 377 -8.76 19.40 20.93
N LYS A 378 -8.02 19.36 19.82
CA LYS A 378 -8.13 18.28 18.82
C LYS A 378 -7.84 16.90 19.43
N ILE A 379 -6.81 16.81 20.30
CA ILE A 379 -6.43 15.57 20.99
C ILE A 379 -7.55 15.07 21.91
N ASN A 380 -8.13 15.95 22.72
CA ASN A 380 -9.22 15.60 23.63
C ASN A 380 -10.46 15.13 22.87
N ASP A 381 -10.78 15.74 21.73
CA ASP A 381 -11.91 15.32 20.91
C ASP A 381 -11.70 13.93 20.29
N MET A 382 -10.46 13.57 19.95
CA MET A 382 -10.14 12.19 19.55
C MET A 382 -10.30 11.20 20.71
N GLY A 383 -9.92 11.59 21.93
CA GLY A 383 -10.14 10.80 23.13
C GLY A 383 -11.62 10.47 23.36
N LYS A 384 -12.50 11.47 23.20
CA LYS A 384 -13.96 11.27 23.28
C LYS A 384 -14.48 10.31 22.20
N LYS A 385 -14.00 10.44 20.96
CA LYS A 385 -14.37 9.51 19.87
C LYS A 385 -13.93 8.08 20.17
N MET A 386 -12.77 7.88 20.81
CA MET A 386 -12.32 6.57 21.25
C MET A 386 -13.22 5.98 22.34
N ASP A 387 -13.75 6.79 23.26
CA ASP A 387 -14.73 6.34 24.26
C ASP A 387 -16.02 5.85 23.62
N GLU A 388 -16.47 6.50 22.55
CA GLU A 388 -17.64 6.04 21.80
C GLU A 388 -17.40 4.68 21.12
N ILE A 389 -16.21 4.48 20.55
CA ILE A 389 -15.83 3.18 19.97
C ILE A 389 -15.80 2.11 21.05
N LYS A 390 -15.22 2.41 22.22
CA LYS A 390 -15.09 1.46 23.32
C LYS A 390 -16.45 0.93 23.81
N LYS A 391 -17.51 1.75 23.71
CA LYS A 391 -18.89 1.35 24.04
C LYS A 391 -19.50 0.37 23.05
N ASP A 392 -18.94 0.24 21.85
CA ASP A 392 -19.49 -0.56 20.74
C ASP A 392 -18.51 -1.62 20.21
N LEU A 393 -17.65 -2.18 21.08
CA LEU A 393 -16.59 -3.13 20.72
C LEU A 393 -17.08 -4.45 20.12
N HIS A 394 -18.33 -4.83 20.36
CA HIS A 394 -18.93 -6.04 19.79
C HIS A 394 -19.63 -5.79 18.45
N SER A 395 -19.80 -4.52 18.05
CA SER A 395 -20.46 -4.18 16.81
C SER A 395 -19.59 -4.51 15.61
N LYS A 396 -20.20 -5.19 14.64
CA LYS A 396 -19.63 -5.44 13.33
C LYS A 396 -20.20 -4.51 12.26
N LYS A 397 -20.94 -3.48 12.69
CA LYS A 397 -21.56 -2.52 11.77
C LYS A 397 -20.47 -1.72 11.08
N GLU A 398 -20.67 -1.48 9.80
CA GLU A 398 -19.74 -0.70 9.00
C GLU A 398 -19.56 0.73 9.55
N ALA A 399 -20.59 1.29 10.17
CA ALA A 399 -20.50 2.58 10.87
C ALA A 399 -19.49 2.56 12.04
N ALA A 400 -19.37 1.44 12.76
CA ALA A 400 -18.37 1.30 13.82
C ALA A 400 -16.96 1.22 13.22
N LYS A 401 -16.78 0.50 12.11
CA LYS A 401 -15.49 0.43 11.38
C LYS A 401 -15.04 1.81 10.89
N MET A 402 -15.96 2.60 10.33
CA MET A 402 -15.66 3.96 9.86
C MET A 402 -15.12 4.88 10.97
N ARG A 403 -15.54 4.69 12.24
CA ARG A 403 -15.04 5.51 13.35
C ARG A 403 -13.53 5.32 13.56
N TYR A 404 -13.03 4.09 13.45
CA TYR A 404 -11.59 3.81 13.51
C TYR A 404 -10.82 4.53 12.41
N GLU A 405 -11.29 4.47 11.18
CA GLU A 405 -10.66 5.13 10.04
C GLU A 405 -10.65 6.65 10.19
N ILE A 406 -11.77 7.23 10.62
CA ILE A 406 -11.87 8.67 10.90
C ILE A 406 -10.87 9.09 11.97
N ILE A 407 -10.72 8.31 13.06
CA ILE A 407 -9.75 8.62 14.12
C ILE A 407 -8.32 8.51 13.59
N LYS A 408 -7.97 7.44 12.87
CA LYS A 408 -6.64 7.29 12.25
C LYS A 408 -6.30 8.44 11.30
N GLY A 409 -7.24 8.84 10.44
CA GLY A 409 -7.07 9.95 9.51
C GLY A 409 -6.87 11.27 10.24
N ASN A 410 -7.66 11.55 11.28
CA ASN A 410 -7.50 12.75 12.11
C ASN A 410 -6.16 12.78 12.85
N LEU A 411 -5.70 11.64 13.38
CA LEU A 411 -4.39 11.52 14.01
C LEU A 411 -3.27 11.78 13.01
N GLY A 412 -3.34 11.15 11.82
CA GLY A 412 -2.37 11.37 10.75
C GLY A 412 -2.29 12.83 10.30
N GLN A 413 -3.44 13.51 10.18
CA GLN A 413 -3.46 14.94 9.86
C GLN A 413 -2.86 15.78 10.99
N LEU A 414 -3.17 15.47 12.25
CA LEU A 414 -2.63 16.21 13.38
C LEU A 414 -1.11 16.05 13.51
N ILE A 415 -0.57 14.86 13.26
CA ILE A 415 0.88 14.59 13.25
C ILE A 415 1.58 15.47 12.20
N LYS A 416 0.94 15.69 11.04
CA LYS A 416 1.44 16.54 9.95
C LYS A 416 1.30 18.04 10.23
N ASP A 417 0.26 18.45 10.95
CA ASP A 417 -0.01 19.85 11.30
C ASP A 417 0.94 20.39 12.39
N LEU A 418 1.43 19.49 13.25
CA LEU A 418 2.44 19.78 14.26
C LEU A 418 3.84 19.79 13.63
#